data_AF-A0A430URR6-F1
#
_entry.id   AF-A0A430URR6-F1
#
_cell.length_a   1.000
_cell.length_b   1.000
_cell.length_c   1.000
_cell.angle_alpha   90.00
_cell.angle_beta   90.00
_cell.angle_gamma   90.00
#
_symmetry.space_group_name_H-M   'P 1'
#
loop_
_entity.id
_entity.type
_entity.pdbx_description
1 polymer ?
#
loop_
_entity_poly.entity_id
_entity_poly.type
_entity_poly.pdbx_seq_one_letter_code
_entity_poly.pdbx_strand_id
1 'polypeptide(L)'
;AAVVGAEALRVVPEEGRAWVDGLEIREGELLTLDGSTGEVYLGAVPLAEAAEEELLHKLLSWAEPHRSLGVRANADTPLDAERARAFGAEGIGLCRTEHMFFQEERLPWVRRLILARTPEEEAEALERLFVFQKEDFKGILRAMDGLPVTVRLLDPPLHEFLPSLEELKAQAEAGDEEAKALWERAKALAEQNPMLGFRGIRLLLLRPGIFRMQLRALLEAAKELREEGFDPRPEVMVPLVADPKEVERAKALAEELFREYGPIPFGTMVETPRAALLASEIAPLVDFFSFGTNDLTQMAFGLSRDDAGKFLPQYVEEGLFPFDPTERLDEKGVGRLLRLAVQEGKRANPRLKVGLCGEHGGEARSVAFVADLLDYTSASPFRVLTARLAAAQAGLRASRYAGT
;
A
#
# COMPACT_ATOMS: atom_id res chain seq x y z
N ALA A 1 5.75 12.43 -9.36
CA ALA A 1 4.45 12.48 -10.06
C ALA A 1 4.57 11.65 -11.33
N ALA A 2 3.48 11.08 -11.84
CA ALA A 2 3.46 10.27 -13.04
C ALA A 2 2.23 10.64 -13.88
N VAL A 3 2.33 10.51 -15.20
CA VAL A 3 1.18 10.61 -16.11
C VAL A 3 0.76 9.18 -16.45
N VAL A 4 -0.49 8.83 -16.17
CA VAL A 4 -1.07 7.50 -16.41
C VAL A 4 -2.35 7.62 -17.23
N GLY A 5 -2.77 6.55 -17.91
CA GLY A 5 -3.99 6.59 -18.72
C GLY A 5 -3.88 7.39 -20.03
N ALA A 6 -2.66 7.54 -20.58
CA ALA A 6 -2.44 8.22 -21.86
C ALA A 6 -2.92 7.36 -23.06
N GLU A 7 -4.24 7.23 -23.23
CA GLU A 7 -4.87 6.34 -24.24
C GLU A 7 -4.51 6.70 -25.69
N ALA A 8 -4.17 7.96 -25.95
CA ALA A 8 -3.74 8.42 -27.27
C ALA A 8 -2.33 7.93 -27.65
N LEU A 9 -1.53 7.46 -26.69
CA LEU A 9 -0.17 7.00 -26.91
C LEU A 9 -0.16 5.52 -27.34
N ARG A 10 0.33 5.27 -28.55
CA ARG A 10 0.59 3.93 -29.07
C ARG A 10 2.07 3.60 -28.98
N VAL A 11 2.45 2.75 -28.04
CA VAL A 11 3.85 2.31 -27.86
C VAL A 11 4.09 1.00 -28.62
N VAL A 12 5.21 0.91 -29.33
CA VAL A 12 5.71 -0.30 -30.00
C VAL A 12 7.11 -0.59 -29.45
N PRO A 13 7.19 -1.30 -28.31
CA PRO A 13 8.45 -1.49 -27.59
C PRO A 13 9.53 -2.17 -28.44
N GLU A 14 9.15 -3.14 -29.27
CA GLU A 14 10.08 -3.90 -30.12
C GLU A 14 10.79 -3.03 -31.17
N GLU A 15 10.17 -1.91 -31.57
CA GLU A 15 10.75 -0.97 -32.53
C GLU A 15 11.47 0.20 -31.85
N GLY A 16 11.39 0.32 -30.51
CA GLY A 16 11.86 1.48 -29.78
C GLY A 16 11.12 2.76 -30.18
N ARG A 17 9.81 2.68 -30.45
CA ARG A 17 9.00 3.81 -30.96
C ARG A 17 7.66 3.94 -30.26
N ALA A 18 7.15 5.16 -30.21
CA ALA A 18 5.78 5.45 -29.82
C ALA A 18 5.16 6.51 -30.75
N TRP A 19 3.83 6.52 -30.84
CA TRP A 19 3.08 7.50 -31.63
C TRP A 19 1.95 8.11 -30.84
N VAL A 20 1.75 9.41 -31.00
CA VAL A 20 0.58 10.14 -30.47
C VAL A 20 0.16 11.19 -31.50
N ASP A 21 -1.09 11.19 -31.94
CA ASP A 21 -1.64 12.16 -32.91
C ASP A 21 -0.77 12.42 -34.16
N GLY A 22 -0.10 11.38 -34.65
CA GLY A 22 0.79 11.45 -35.83
C GLY A 22 2.22 11.92 -35.54
N LEU A 23 2.56 12.26 -34.31
CA LEU A 23 3.93 12.50 -33.85
C LEU A 23 4.60 11.16 -33.53
N GLU A 24 5.78 10.93 -34.11
CA GLU A 24 6.66 9.80 -33.78
C GLU A 24 7.59 10.23 -32.64
N ILE A 25 7.69 9.40 -31.60
CA ILE A 25 8.63 9.50 -30.49
C ILE A 25 9.57 8.30 -30.58
N ARG A 26 10.88 8.53 -30.50
CA ARG A 26 11.89 7.47 -30.61
C ARG A 26 12.57 7.21 -29.28
N GLU A 27 13.05 5.98 -29.11
CA GLU A 27 13.89 5.61 -27.98
C GLU A 27 15.11 6.55 -27.88
N GLY A 28 15.35 7.06 -26.68
CA GLY A 28 16.40 8.04 -26.40
C GLY A 28 16.00 9.50 -26.63
N GLU A 29 14.82 9.78 -27.20
CA GLU A 29 14.29 11.14 -27.23
C GLU A 29 13.87 11.58 -25.82
N LEU A 30 14.22 12.83 -25.50
CA LEU A 30 13.90 13.41 -24.21
C LEU A 30 12.43 13.86 -24.21
N LEU A 31 11.70 13.45 -23.18
CA LEU A 31 10.36 13.91 -22.87
C LEU A 31 10.36 14.61 -21.51
N THR A 32 9.54 15.64 -21.39
CA THR A 32 9.22 16.23 -20.08
C THR A 32 7.77 15.90 -19.73
N LEU A 33 7.53 15.49 -18.49
CA LEU A 33 6.19 15.13 -18.00
C LEU A 33 5.77 16.08 -16.88
N ASP A 34 4.60 16.69 -17.01
CA ASP A 34 3.93 17.38 -15.91
C ASP A 34 2.90 16.43 -15.29
N GLY A 35 3.29 15.78 -14.20
CA GLY A 35 2.40 14.87 -13.48
C GLY A 35 1.32 15.56 -12.63
N SER A 36 1.20 16.90 -12.66
CA SER A 36 0.08 17.64 -12.05
C SER A 36 -1.01 17.98 -13.06
N THR A 37 -0.64 18.34 -14.29
CA THR A 37 -1.62 18.61 -15.36
C THR A 37 -1.92 17.39 -16.22
N GLY A 38 -1.06 16.36 -16.17
CA GLY A 38 -1.14 15.20 -17.06
C GLY A 38 -0.51 15.45 -18.44
N GLU A 39 0.15 16.60 -18.64
CA GLU A 39 0.70 16.98 -19.93
C GLU A 39 2.05 16.32 -20.20
N VAL A 40 2.28 15.97 -21.47
CA VAL A 40 3.52 15.39 -21.98
C VAL A 40 4.11 16.34 -23.01
N TYR A 41 5.33 16.77 -22.79
CA TYR A 41 6.05 17.73 -23.63
C TYR A 41 7.20 17.04 -24.36
N LEU A 42 7.35 17.34 -25.65
CA LEU A 42 8.51 16.91 -26.44
C LEU A 42 9.74 17.75 -26.08
N GLY A 43 10.86 17.09 -25.77
CA GLY A 43 12.13 17.73 -25.44
C GLY A 43 12.24 18.17 -23.97
N ALA A 44 13.33 18.88 -23.68
CA ALA A 44 13.58 19.47 -22.37
C ALA A 44 12.73 20.73 -22.18
N VAL A 45 11.95 20.79 -21.11
CA VAL A 45 11.39 22.03 -20.59
C VAL A 45 12.26 22.50 -19.42
N PRO A 46 12.58 23.81 -19.28
CA PRO A 46 13.29 24.33 -18.13
C PRO A 46 12.56 23.95 -16.83
N LEU A 47 13.25 23.23 -15.94
CA LEU A 47 12.73 22.90 -14.62
C LEU A 47 12.98 24.08 -13.68
N ALA A 48 11.97 24.44 -12.88
CA ALA A 48 12.16 25.40 -11.80
C ALA A 48 13.13 24.82 -10.76
N GLU A 49 14.08 25.64 -10.30
CA GLU A 49 14.86 25.28 -9.10
C GLU A 49 13.92 25.13 -7.91
N ALA A 50 14.08 24.06 -7.13
CA ALA A 50 13.26 23.83 -5.96
C ALA A 50 13.38 25.03 -5.00
N ALA A 51 12.24 25.63 -4.63
CA ALA A 51 12.19 26.76 -3.72
C ALA A 51 12.82 26.41 -2.35
N GLU A 52 13.47 27.41 -1.75
CA GLU A 52 14.33 27.36 -0.56
C GLU A 52 13.83 26.42 0.56
N GLU A 53 14.53 25.29 0.74
CA GLU A 53 14.27 24.31 1.82
C GLU A 53 14.16 24.99 3.20
N GLU A 54 14.89 26.09 3.42
CA GLU A 54 14.88 26.85 4.67
C GLU A 54 13.49 27.45 4.99
N LEU A 55 12.80 28.00 4.00
CA LEU A 55 11.45 28.55 4.19
C LEU A 55 10.44 27.44 4.49
N LEU A 56 10.57 26.29 3.84
CA LEU A 56 9.74 25.12 4.10
C LEU A 56 9.95 24.60 5.53
N HIS A 57 11.21 24.44 5.95
CA HIS A 57 11.55 24.03 7.32
C HIS A 57 10.99 25.00 8.36
N LYS A 58 11.10 26.31 8.10
CA LYS A 58 10.55 27.35 8.97
C LYS A 58 9.02 27.25 9.07
N LEU A 59 8.33 27.12 7.93
CA LEU A 59 6.88 26.94 7.90
C LEU A 59 6.43 25.69 8.68
N LEU A 60 7.08 24.55 8.45
CA LEU A 60 6.76 23.30 9.14
C LEU A 60 7.04 23.39 10.65
N SER A 61 8.10 24.10 11.06
CA SER A 61 8.40 24.33 12.48
C SER A 61 7.29 25.10 13.20
N TRP A 62 6.57 25.99 12.51
CA TRP A 62 5.41 26.71 13.05
C TRP A 62 4.16 25.84 13.06
N ALA A 63 4.04 24.93 12.10
CA ALA A 63 2.89 24.03 11.98
C ALA A 63 2.91 22.94 13.08
N GLU A 64 4.10 22.40 13.38
CA GLU A 64 4.27 21.20 14.21
C GLU A 64 3.58 21.25 15.58
N PRO A 65 3.68 22.34 16.38
CA PRO A 65 3.05 22.40 17.70
C PRO A 65 1.52 22.31 17.70
N HIS A 66 0.88 22.52 16.54
CA HIS A 66 -0.56 22.51 16.41
C HIS A 66 -1.12 21.18 15.88
N ARG A 67 -0.25 20.21 15.58
CA ARG A 67 -0.64 18.93 15.03
C ARG A 67 -0.99 17.94 16.15
N SER A 68 -2.17 17.33 16.05
CA SER A 68 -2.61 16.21 16.91
C SER A 68 -2.51 14.85 16.22
N LEU A 69 -2.75 14.82 14.91
CA LEU A 69 -2.72 13.60 14.09
C LEU A 69 -1.26 13.22 13.77
N GLY A 70 -0.87 11.99 14.07
CA GLY A 70 0.42 11.43 13.67
C GLY A 70 0.58 11.39 12.14
N VAL A 71 1.79 11.57 11.61
CA VAL A 71 2.06 11.43 10.17
C VAL A 71 3.14 10.39 9.93
N ARG A 72 2.72 9.25 9.41
CA ARG A 72 3.59 8.16 8.97
C ARG A 72 3.76 8.18 7.44
N ALA A 73 4.59 7.28 6.94
CA ALA A 73 4.80 7.09 5.51
C ALA A 73 4.35 5.72 4.99
N ASN A 74 3.97 5.68 3.72
CA ASN A 74 3.86 4.47 2.92
C ASN A 74 5.21 4.30 2.23
N ALA A 75 6.00 3.30 2.65
CA ALA A 75 7.36 3.09 2.17
C ALA A 75 7.70 1.60 2.18
N ASP A 76 8.16 1.11 1.04
CA ASP A 76 8.32 -0.33 0.77
C ASP A 76 9.79 -0.73 0.57
N THR A 77 10.70 0.26 0.58
CA THR A 77 12.15 0.08 0.42
C THR A 77 12.92 0.84 1.50
N PRO A 78 14.18 0.45 1.81
CA PRO A 78 15.02 1.19 2.76
C PRO A 78 15.22 2.66 2.34
N LEU A 79 15.44 2.92 1.04
CA LEU A 79 15.63 4.27 0.52
C LEU A 79 14.38 5.15 0.70
N ASP A 80 13.19 4.60 0.47
CA ASP A 80 11.94 5.34 0.68
C ASP A 80 11.69 5.59 2.17
N ALA A 81 12.08 4.64 3.04
CA ALA A 81 12.00 4.79 4.48
C ALA A 81 12.92 5.91 4.98
N GLU A 82 14.19 5.94 4.54
CA GLU A 82 15.14 7.01 4.85
C GLU A 82 14.62 8.37 4.40
N ARG A 83 14.12 8.45 3.16
CA ARG A 83 13.54 9.69 2.61
C ARG A 83 12.32 10.15 3.40
N ALA A 84 11.42 9.24 3.73
CA ALA A 84 10.25 9.54 4.54
C ALA A 84 10.64 10.09 5.92
N ARG A 85 11.62 9.45 6.58
CA ARG A 85 12.14 9.90 7.87
C ARG A 85 12.77 11.29 7.77
N ALA A 86 13.53 11.57 6.71
CA ALA A 86 14.11 12.89 6.46
C ALA A 86 13.02 13.98 6.31
N PHE A 87 11.86 13.65 5.74
CA PHE A 87 10.70 14.55 5.68
C PHE A 87 9.88 14.63 6.98
N GLY A 88 10.33 13.96 8.04
CA GLY A 88 9.73 13.99 9.37
C GLY A 88 8.57 13.01 9.56
N ALA A 89 8.54 11.91 8.81
CA ALA A 89 7.61 10.83 9.09
C ALA A 89 7.89 10.18 10.46
N GLU A 90 6.84 9.92 11.22
CA GLU A 90 6.89 9.36 12.58
C GLU A 90 6.81 7.81 12.57
N GLY A 91 7.27 7.20 11.48
CA GLY A 91 7.22 5.77 11.22
C GLY A 91 6.60 5.43 9.87
N ILE A 92 6.42 4.14 9.63
CA ILE A 92 5.77 3.60 8.42
C ILE A 92 4.38 3.09 8.80
N GLY A 93 3.34 3.58 8.12
CA GLY A 93 1.95 3.14 8.30
C GLY A 93 1.53 2.07 7.29
N LEU A 94 2.32 1.89 6.21
CA LEU A 94 2.14 0.83 5.23
C LEU A 94 3.47 0.52 4.53
N CYS A 95 4.01 -0.67 4.78
CA CYS A 95 5.04 -1.31 3.97
C CYS A 95 4.38 -2.48 3.23
N ARG A 96 4.34 -2.39 1.90
CA ARG A 96 3.78 -3.38 0.98
C ARG A 96 4.82 -4.43 0.66
N THR A 97 4.54 -5.67 1.03
CA THR A 97 5.48 -6.77 0.83
C THR A 97 5.59 -7.23 -0.62
N GLU A 98 4.73 -6.74 -1.50
CA GLU A 98 4.56 -7.34 -2.82
C GLU A 98 5.51 -6.75 -3.83
N HIS A 99 5.85 -5.47 -3.63
CA HIS A 99 6.98 -4.80 -4.28
C HIS A 99 8.31 -5.51 -3.98
N MET A 100 8.43 -6.18 -2.83
CA MET A 100 9.59 -7.01 -2.50
C MET A 100 9.65 -8.29 -3.33
N PHE A 101 8.55 -8.74 -3.94
CA PHE A 101 8.53 -9.97 -4.74
C PHE A 101 8.67 -9.72 -6.25
N PHE A 102 8.43 -8.49 -6.71
CA PHE A 102 8.51 -8.10 -8.12
C PHE A 102 9.94 -7.90 -8.65
N GLN A 103 10.97 -7.97 -7.81
CA GLN A 103 12.37 -7.84 -8.28
C GLN A 103 12.77 -9.04 -9.15
N GLU A 104 13.53 -8.78 -10.22
CA GLU A 104 13.85 -9.76 -11.27
C GLU A 104 14.47 -11.06 -10.73
N GLU A 105 15.36 -10.97 -9.73
CA GLU A 105 16.01 -12.13 -9.10
C GLU A 105 15.07 -12.98 -8.24
N ARG A 106 13.89 -12.45 -7.87
CA ARG A 106 12.92 -13.07 -6.96
C ARG A 106 11.75 -13.69 -7.69
N LEU A 107 11.38 -13.12 -8.84
CA LEU A 107 10.30 -13.63 -9.70
C LEU A 107 10.41 -15.14 -10.02
N PRO A 108 11.59 -15.71 -10.31
CA PRO A 108 11.71 -17.16 -10.52
C PRO A 108 11.27 -17.99 -9.31
N TRP A 109 11.53 -17.53 -8.09
CA TRP A 109 11.13 -18.22 -6.86
C TRP A 109 9.63 -18.08 -6.60
N VAL A 110 9.04 -16.93 -6.93
CA VAL A 110 7.58 -16.74 -6.89
C VAL A 110 6.90 -17.67 -7.90
N ARG A 111 7.42 -17.79 -9.12
CA ARG A 111 6.92 -18.72 -10.14
C ARG A 111 7.00 -20.17 -9.68
N ARG A 112 8.11 -20.58 -9.04
CA ARG A 112 8.23 -21.90 -8.41
C ARG A 112 7.19 -22.13 -7.32
N LEU A 113 6.96 -21.15 -6.46
CA LEU A 113 5.91 -21.20 -5.43
C LEU A 113 4.50 -21.36 -6.02
N ILE A 114 4.23 -20.75 -7.18
CA ILE A 114 2.96 -20.85 -7.90
C ILE A 114 2.76 -22.23 -8.54
N LEU A 115 3.85 -22.80 -9.07
CA LEU A 115 3.88 -24.11 -9.72
C LEU A 115 3.98 -25.29 -8.74
N ALA A 116 4.41 -25.06 -7.51
CA ALA A 116 4.62 -26.10 -6.50
C ALA A 116 3.38 -27.01 -6.35
N ARG A 117 3.63 -28.32 -6.44
CA ARG A 117 2.64 -29.40 -6.32
C ARG A 117 2.81 -30.20 -5.04
N THR A 118 3.97 -30.13 -4.41
CA THR A 118 4.24 -30.80 -3.14
C THR A 118 4.62 -29.80 -2.04
N PRO A 119 4.43 -30.17 -0.76
CA PRO A 119 4.89 -29.35 0.36
C PRO A 119 6.39 -29.04 0.33
N GLU A 120 7.21 -29.95 -0.19
CA GLU A 120 8.66 -29.79 -0.29
C GLU A 120 9.06 -28.74 -1.33
N GLU A 121 8.42 -28.74 -2.50
CA GLU A 121 8.63 -27.72 -3.54
C GLU A 121 8.20 -26.33 -3.05
N GLU A 122 7.07 -26.26 -2.33
CA GLU A 122 6.60 -25.02 -1.72
C GLU A 122 7.60 -24.54 -0.65
N ALA A 123 8.09 -25.43 0.21
CA ALA A 123 9.07 -25.08 1.24
C ALA A 123 10.39 -24.56 0.67
N GLU A 124 10.90 -25.16 -0.41
CA GLU A 124 12.12 -24.70 -1.09
C GLU A 124 11.96 -23.27 -1.60
N ALA A 125 10.87 -22.98 -2.30
CA ALA A 125 10.59 -21.66 -2.83
C ALA A 125 10.42 -20.62 -1.70
N LEU A 126 9.70 -20.97 -0.65
CA LEU A 126 9.49 -20.10 0.51
C LEU A 126 10.79 -19.78 1.26
N GLU A 127 11.69 -20.76 1.44
CA GLU A 127 12.97 -20.52 2.14
C GLU A 127 13.89 -19.59 1.33
N ARG A 128 13.82 -19.62 -0.01
CA ARG A 128 14.55 -18.65 -0.84
C ARG A 128 13.96 -17.25 -0.74
N LEU A 129 12.64 -17.14 -0.83
CA LEU A 129 11.93 -15.86 -0.66
C LEU A 129 12.15 -15.25 0.74
N PHE A 130 12.23 -16.10 1.76
CA PHE A 130 12.52 -15.71 3.14
C PHE A 130 13.83 -14.92 3.26
N VAL A 131 14.92 -15.40 2.62
CA VAL A 131 16.23 -14.75 2.68
C VAL A 131 16.17 -13.33 2.13
N PHE A 132 15.54 -13.15 0.96
CA PHE A 132 15.38 -11.84 0.34
C PHE A 132 14.54 -10.90 1.19
N GLN A 133 13.40 -11.39 1.69
CA GLN A 133 12.47 -10.55 2.43
C GLN A 133 13.00 -10.16 3.81
N LYS A 134 13.76 -11.04 4.47
CA LYS A 134 14.42 -10.71 5.75
C LYS A 134 15.40 -9.55 5.57
N GLU A 135 16.19 -9.56 4.50
CA GLU A 135 17.17 -8.50 4.24
C GLU A 135 16.48 -7.15 3.97
N ASP A 136 15.41 -7.15 3.17
CA ASP A 136 14.61 -5.94 2.93
C ASP A 136 14.03 -5.38 4.23
N PHE A 137 13.41 -6.23 5.06
CA PHE A 137 12.87 -5.82 6.34
C PHE A 137 13.96 -5.29 7.27
N LYS A 138 15.14 -5.90 7.28
CA LYS A 138 16.28 -5.43 8.07
C LYS A 138 16.72 -4.03 7.63
N GLY A 139 16.80 -3.78 6.32
CA GLY A 139 17.09 -2.45 5.78
C GLY A 139 16.04 -1.41 6.19
N ILE A 140 14.74 -1.73 6.03
CA ILE A 140 13.64 -0.82 6.35
C ILE A 140 13.57 -0.52 7.85
N LEU A 141 13.65 -1.55 8.69
CA LEU A 141 13.62 -1.41 10.15
C LEU A 141 14.80 -0.60 10.67
N ARG A 142 16.00 -0.79 10.10
CA ARG A 142 17.19 0.02 10.44
C ARG A 142 17.00 1.49 10.05
N ALA A 143 16.48 1.77 8.85
CA ALA A 143 16.17 3.13 8.42
C ALA A 143 15.17 3.84 9.35
N MET A 144 14.25 3.08 9.95
CA MET A 144 13.24 3.55 10.89
C MET A 144 13.55 3.24 12.36
N ASP A 145 14.84 3.13 12.73
CA ASP A 145 15.25 2.88 14.12
C ASP A 145 14.54 3.79 15.15
N GLY A 146 13.94 3.19 16.17
CA GLY A 146 13.14 3.84 17.20
C GLY A 146 11.71 4.21 16.79
N LEU A 147 11.33 4.00 15.52
CA LEU A 147 10.01 4.34 14.97
C LEU A 147 9.23 3.09 14.55
N PRO A 148 7.89 3.12 14.67
CA PRO A 148 7.03 1.99 14.31
C PRO A 148 6.99 1.75 12.79
N VAL A 149 7.03 0.47 12.38
CA VAL A 149 6.97 0.04 10.98
C VAL A 149 5.85 -0.97 10.78
N THR A 150 4.74 -0.54 10.18
CA THR A 150 3.60 -1.40 9.87
C THR A 150 3.79 -2.12 8.53
N VAL A 151 3.94 -3.44 8.58
CA VAL A 151 4.10 -4.32 7.41
C VAL A 151 2.78 -4.99 7.07
N ARG A 152 2.32 -4.82 5.83
CA ARG A 152 1.16 -5.54 5.29
C ARG A 152 1.64 -6.82 4.62
N LEU A 153 1.08 -7.95 5.03
CA LEU A 153 1.33 -9.25 4.39
C LEU A 153 0.78 -9.28 2.95
N LEU A 154 1.17 -10.30 2.18
CA LEU A 154 0.90 -10.41 0.75
C LEU A 154 -0.60 -10.23 0.43
N ASP A 155 -0.90 -9.28 -0.45
CA ASP A 155 -2.24 -8.88 -0.83
C ASP A 155 -2.68 -9.24 -2.26
N PRO A 156 -1.90 -9.06 -3.35
CA PRO A 156 -2.33 -9.34 -4.70
C PRO A 156 -2.48 -10.85 -4.94
N PRO A 157 -3.36 -11.24 -5.87
CA PRO A 157 -3.47 -12.61 -6.31
C PRO A 157 -2.19 -13.05 -7.01
N LEU A 158 -1.90 -14.35 -6.92
CA LEU A 158 -0.63 -14.89 -7.40
C LEU A 158 -0.40 -14.72 -8.91
N HIS A 159 -1.47 -14.58 -9.71
CA HIS A 159 -1.34 -14.40 -11.16
C HIS A 159 -0.71 -13.05 -11.53
N GLU A 160 -0.75 -12.03 -10.66
CA GLU A 160 -0.10 -10.74 -10.92
C GLU A 160 1.44 -10.85 -10.98
N PHE A 161 2.03 -11.92 -10.43
CA PHE A 161 3.49 -12.18 -10.51
C PHE A 161 3.91 -12.97 -11.76
N LEU A 162 2.97 -13.32 -12.62
CA LEU A 162 3.23 -14.07 -13.84
C LEU A 162 3.31 -13.12 -15.05
N PRO A 163 4.08 -13.48 -16.09
CA PRO A 163 3.94 -12.80 -17.39
C PRO A 163 2.51 -12.90 -17.90
N SER A 164 2.15 -12.05 -18.86
CA SER A 164 0.80 -12.05 -19.42
C SER A 164 0.45 -13.43 -20.02
N LEU A 165 -0.85 -13.75 -20.03
CA LEU A 165 -1.32 -15.00 -20.64
C LEU A 165 -0.94 -15.13 -22.11
N GLU A 166 -0.82 -14.02 -22.83
CA GLU A 166 -0.42 -13.98 -24.24
C GLU A 166 1.06 -14.28 -24.42
N GLU A 167 1.94 -13.68 -23.61
CA GLU A 167 3.37 -13.97 -23.61
C GLU A 167 3.64 -15.42 -23.23
N LEU A 168 3.02 -15.91 -22.16
CA LEU A 168 3.15 -17.30 -21.72
C LEU A 168 2.67 -18.28 -22.81
N LYS A 169 1.58 -17.95 -23.51
CA LYS A 169 1.08 -18.76 -24.63
C LYS A 169 2.08 -18.80 -25.77
N ALA A 170 2.61 -17.66 -26.18
CA ALA A 170 3.57 -17.57 -27.28
C ALA A 170 4.85 -18.36 -26.97
N GLN A 171 5.38 -18.24 -25.75
CA GLN A 171 6.55 -19.00 -25.29
C GLN A 171 6.26 -20.52 -25.23
N ALA A 172 5.07 -20.91 -24.74
CA ALA A 172 4.65 -22.30 -24.70
C ALA A 172 4.53 -22.90 -26.12
N GLU A 173 3.96 -22.16 -27.08
CA GLU A 173 3.86 -22.58 -28.49
C GLU A 173 5.23 -22.63 -29.19
N ALA A 174 6.21 -21.82 -28.72
CA ALA A 174 7.60 -21.88 -29.14
C ALA A 174 8.40 -23.05 -28.53
N GLY A 175 7.79 -23.85 -27.64
CA GLY A 175 8.40 -25.06 -27.07
C GLY A 175 9.02 -24.90 -25.68
N ASP A 176 8.78 -23.79 -24.99
CA ASP A 176 9.20 -23.61 -23.59
C ASP A 176 8.24 -24.38 -22.64
N GLU A 177 8.74 -25.48 -22.07
CA GLU A 177 7.97 -26.33 -21.15
C GLU A 177 7.68 -25.65 -19.80
N GLU A 178 8.55 -24.74 -19.32
CA GLU A 178 8.27 -23.96 -18.12
C GLU A 178 7.16 -22.95 -18.40
N ALA A 179 7.25 -22.21 -19.52
CA ALA A 179 6.20 -21.28 -19.93
C ALA A 179 4.86 -21.99 -20.14
N LYS A 180 4.86 -23.21 -20.68
CA LYS A 180 3.66 -24.04 -20.82
C LYS A 180 3.05 -24.42 -19.48
N ALA A 181 3.87 -24.83 -18.50
CA ALA A 181 3.39 -25.12 -17.15
C ALA A 181 2.83 -23.87 -16.46
N LEU A 182 3.52 -22.74 -16.60
CA LEU A 182 3.08 -21.44 -16.10
C LEU A 182 1.79 -20.97 -16.77
N TRP A 183 1.64 -21.17 -18.07
CA TRP A 183 0.45 -20.81 -18.82
C TRP A 183 -0.80 -21.56 -18.33
N GLU A 184 -0.70 -22.89 -18.18
CA GLU A 184 -1.79 -23.71 -17.64
C GLU A 184 -2.15 -23.31 -16.21
N ARG A 185 -1.13 -22.99 -15.40
CA ARG A 185 -1.35 -22.52 -14.02
C ARG A 185 -1.98 -21.13 -13.97
N ALA A 186 -1.51 -20.20 -14.80
CA ALA A 186 -2.02 -18.85 -14.93
C ALA A 186 -3.49 -18.86 -15.35
N LYS A 187 -3.86 -19.70 -16.31
CA LYS A 187 -5.27 -19.92 -16.70
C LYS A 187 -6.13 -20.42 -15.54
N ALA A 188 -5.63 -21.38 -14.77
CA ALA A 188 -6.36 -21.93 -13.62
C ALA A 188 -6.51 -20.91 -12.48
N LEU A 189 -5.60 -19.94 -12.38
CA LEU A 189 -5.62 -18.85 -11.40
C LEU A 189 -6.26 -17.56 -11.95
N ALA A 190 -6.68 -17.55 -13.21
CA ALA A 190 -7.27 -16.37 -13.84
C ALA A 190 -8.64 -16.10 -13.24
N GLU A 191 -8.87 -14.86 -12.85
CA GLU A 191 -10.11 -14.42 -12.23
C GLU A 191 -10.75 -13.34 -13.09
N GLN A 192 -12.09 -13.31 -13.13
CA GLN A 192 -12.81 -12.27 -13.87
C GLN A 192 -12.63 -10.89 -13.23
N ASN A 193 -12.53 -10.84 -11.89
CA ASN A 193 -12.40 -9.61 -11.12
C ASN A 193 -11.29 -9.79 -10.06
N PRO A 194 -10.00 -9.68 -10.44
CA PRO A 194 -8.86 -9.92 -9.53
C PRO A 194 -8.90 -9.08 -8.24
N MET A 195 -9.41 -7.85 -8.32
CA MET A 195 -9.58 -6.94 -7.16
C MET A 195 -10.46 -7.55 -6.05
N LEU A 196 -11.42 -8.41 -6.39
CA LEU A 196 -12.33 -9.06 -5.43
C LEU A 196 -12.03 -10.55 -5.21
N GLY A 197 -10.93 -11.05 -5.78
CA GLY A 197 -10.64 -12.47 -5.95
C GLY A 197 -9.86 -13.15 -4.83
N PHE A 198 -9.08 -14.16 -5.20
CA PHE A 198 -8.30 -15.03 -4.33
C PHE A 198 -6.97 -14.39 -3.95
N ARG A 199 -7.06 -13.43 -3.04
CA ARG A 199 -5.97 -12.54 -2.64
C ARG A 199 -6.02 -12.24 -1.13
N GLY A 200 -5.04 -11.49 -0.62
CA GLY A 200 -5.01 -11.02 0.77
C GLY A 200 -5.15 -12.12 1.83
N ILE A 201 -5.89 -11.84 2.90
CA ILE A 201 -6.08 -12.82 4.00
C ILE A 201 -6.62 -14.17 3.51
N ARG A 202 -7.42 -14.21 2.44
CA ARG A 202 -7.97 -15.46 1.89
C ARG A 202 -6.86 -16.36 1.38
N LEU A 203 -5.92 -15.79 0.61
CA LEU A 203 -4.73 -16.49 0.14
C LEU A 203 -3.86 -16.93 1.32
N LEU A 204 -3.60 -16.04 2.26
CA LEU A 204 -2.74 -16.30 3.42
C LEU A 204 -3.30 -17.41 4.33
N LEU A 205 -4.63 -17.52 4.46
CA LEU A 205 -5.27 -18.57 5.27
C LEU A 205 -5.33 -19.92 4.56
N LEU A 206 -5.42 -19.94 3.22
CA LEU A 206 -5.45 -21.18 2.43
C LEU A 206 -4.05 -21.68 2.04
N ARG A 207 -3.05 -20.80 2.00
CA ARG A 207 -1.63 -21.11 1.81
C ARG A 207 -0.79 -20.51 2.96
N PRO A 208 -0.90 -21.06 4.17
CA PRO A 208 -0.34 -20.44 5.37
C PRO A 208 1.20 -20.56 5.45
N GLY A 209 1.85 -21.27 4.53
CA GLY A 209 3.30 -21.20 4.34
C GLY A 209 3.77 -19.79 3.97
N ILE A 210 3.01 -19.08 3.13
CA ILE A 210 3.29 -17.69 2.74
C ILE A 210 3.23 -16.78 3.97
N PHE A 211 2.13 -16.85 4.74
CA PHE A 211 1.98 -16.09 5.98
C PHE A 211 3.16 -16.29 6.93
N ARG A 212 3.52 -17.55 7.21
CA ARG A 212 4.59 -17.89 8.16
C ARG A 212 5.94 -17.41 7.69
N MET A 213 6.24 -17.58 6.40
CA MET A 213 7.48 -17.13 5.79
C MET A 213 7.65 -15.62 5.99
N GLN A 214 6.62 -14.83 5.67
CA GLN A 214 6.69 -13.37 5.78
C GLN A 214 6.81 -12.89 7.22
N LEU A 215 6.01 -13.44 8.14
CA LEU A 215 6.07 -13.06 9.54
C LEU A 215 7.40 -13.49 10.19
N ARG A 216 7.92 -14.67 9.85
CA ARG A 216 9.25 -15.11 10.30
C ARG A 216 10.35 -14.17 9.80
N ALA A 217 10.32 -13.77 8.52
CA ALA A 217 11.28 -12.82 7.96
C ALA A 217 11.29 -11.49 8.73
N LEU A 218 10.10 -10.95 9.04
CA LEU A 218 9.96 -9.71 9.81
C LEU A 218 10.48 -9.84 11.25
N LEU A 219 10.13 -10.93 11.93
CA LEU A 219 10.52 -11.18 13.32
C LEU A 219 12.03 -11.45 13.45
N GLU A 220 12.62 -12.21 12.52
CA GLU A 220 14.06 -12.51 12.52
C GLU A 220 14.88 -11.26 12.19
N ALA A 221 14.46 -10.44 11.21
CA ALA A 221 15.10 -9.16 10.92
C ALA A 221 15.09 -8.22 12.14
N ALA A 222 13.95 -8.12 12.84
CA ALA A 222 13.84 -7.30 14.06
C ALA A 222 14.69 -7.86 15.20
N LYS A 223 14.81 -9.18 15.34
CA LYS A 223 15.65 -9.81 16.35
C LYS A 223 17.13 -9.51 16.10
N GLU A 224 17.62 -9.71 14.87
CA GLU A 224 19.01 -9.42 14.50
C GLU A 224 19.37 -7.95 14.76
N LEU A 225 18.47 -7.01 14.41
CA LEU A 225 18.72 -5.59 14.67
C LEU A 225 18.77 -5.24 16.16
N ARG A 226 17.97 -5.89 17.01
CA ARG A 226 18.07 -5.72 18.47
C ARG A 226 19.41 -6.22 19.00
N GLU A 227 19.91 -7.34 18.48
CA GLU A 227 21.23 -7.88 18.82
C GLU A 227 22.37 -6.94 18.35
N GLU A 228 22.16 -6.20 17.26
CA GLU A 228 23.03 -5.14 16.76
C GLU A 228 22.92 -3.80 17.55
N GLY A 229 21.98 -3.69 18.49
CA GLY A 229 21.81 -2.51 19.35
C GLY A 229 20.80 -1.46 18.86
N PHE A 230 20.02 -1.76 17.83
CA PHE A 230 18.91 -0.91 17.36
C PHE A 230 17.62 -1.15 18.17
N ASP A 231 16.64 -0.25 18.06
CA ASP A 231 15.27 -0.35 18.60
C ASP A 231 14.22 -0.52 17.47
N PRO A 232 14.17 -1.69 16.80
CA PRO A 232 13.18 -1.96 15.77
C PRO A 232 11.79 -2.21 16.38
N ARG A 233 10.78 -1.50 15.84
CA ARG A 233 9.37 -1.55 16.29
C ARG A 233 8.43 -2.05 15.17
N PRO A 234 8.54 -3.32 14.74
CA PRO A 234 7.66 -3.87 13.71
C PRO A 234 6.22 -3.99 14.22
N GLU A 235 5.25 -3.71 13.35
CA GLU A 235 3.83 -4.01 13.50
C GLU A 235 3.42 -4.88 12.28
N VAL A 236 2.63 -5.94 12.45
CA VAL A 236 2.17 -6.79 11.34
C VAL A 236 0.68 -6.60 11.08
N MET A 237 0.30 -6.52 9.81
CA MET A 237 -1.07 -6.26 9.38
C MET A 237 -1.55 -7.25 8.32
N VAL A 238 -2.74 -7.81 8.52
CA VAL A 238 -3.42 -8.64 7.51
C VAL A 238 -4.33 -7.80 6.59
N PRO A 239 -4.26 -8.00 5.26
CA PRO A 239 -5.11 -7.29 4.30
C PRO A 239 -6.45 -7.98 4.03
N LEU A 240 -7.40 -7.25 3.47
CA LEU A 240 -8.65 -7.70 2.86
C LEU A 240 -9.58 -8.50 3.78
N VAL A 241 -9.55 -8.20 5.08
CA VAL A 241 -10.43 -8.81 6.07
C VAL A 241 -11.88 -8.43 5.79
N ALA A 242 -12.77 -9.41 5.91
CA ALA A 242 -14.21 -9.23 5.82
C ALA A 242 -14.97 -9.80 7.03
N ASP A 243 -14.40 -10.76 7.76
CA ASP A 243 -15.04 -11.44 8.90
C ASP A 243 -14.09 -11.58 10.10
N PRO A 244 -14.56 -11.42 11.36
CA PRO A 244 -13.73 -11.62 12.55
C PRO A 244 -13.08 -13.00 12.62
N LYS A 245 -13.71 -14.06 12.10
CA LYS A 245 -13.10 -15.41 12.09
C LYS A 245 -11.85 -15.51 11.23
N GLU A 246 -11.74 -14.70 10.18
CA GLU A 246 -10.51 -14.64 9.38
C GLU A 246 -9.36 -14.09 10.23
N VAL A 247 -9.65 -13.06 11.05
CA VAL A 247 -8.69 -12.45 11.97
C VAL A 247 -8.31 -13.41 13.10
N GLU A 248 -9.27 -14.11 13.70
CA GLU A 248 -9.00 -15.14 14.72
C GLU A 248 -8.02 -16.19 14.18
N ARG A 249 -8.27 -16.70 12.97
CA ARG A 249 -7.42 -17.72 12.35
C ARG A 249 -6.04 -17.17 11.99
N ALA A 250 -5.95 -15.95 11.46
CA ALA A 250 -4.66 -15.33 11.15
C ALA A 250 -3.85 -15.01 12.42
N LYS A 251 -4.52 -14.58 13.50
CA LYS A 251 -3.89 -14.36 14.79
C LYS A 251 -3.35 -15.66 15.39
N ALA A 252 -4.08 -16.77 15.27
CA ALA A 252 -3.60 -18.08 15.70
C ALA A 252 -2.31 -18.49 14.97
N LEU A 253 -2.21 -18.22 13.65
CA LEU A 253 -0.98 -18.42 12.88
C LEU A 253 0.15 -17.51 13.37
N ALA A 254 -0.13 -16.25 13.70
CA ALA A 254 0.87 -15.34 14.24
C ALA A 254 1.38 -15.79 15.61
N GLU A 255 0.47 -16.27 16.47
CA GLU A 255 0.79 -16.77 17.81
C GLU A 255 1.73 -17.98 17.80
N GLU A 256 1.72 -18.81 16.75
CA GLU A 256 2.71 -19.89 16.57
C GLU A 256 4.15 -19.33 16.56
N LEU A 257 4.39 -18.24 15.83
CA LEU A 257 5.69 -17.59 15.71
C LEU A 257 5.99 -16.67 16.91
N PHE A 258 4.98 -16.00 17.49
CA PHE A 258 5.16 -15.14 18.66
C PHE A 258 5.64 -15.90 19.90
N ARG A 259 5.38 -17.22 20.00
CA ARG A 259 5.95 -18.05 21.07
C ARG A 259 7.48 -18.13 21.02
N GLU A 260 8.06 -18.06 19.83
CA GLU A 260 9.51 -18.16 19.62
C GLU A 260 10.19 -16.79 19.64
N TYR A 261 9.62 -15.80 18.95
CA TYR A 261 10.24 -14.49 18.75
C TYR A 261 9.74 -13.38 19.69
N GLY A 262 8.67 -13.65 20.43
CA GLY A 262 7.92 -12.66 21.20
C GLY A 262 6.84 -11.95 20.38
N PRO A 263 5.76 -11.47 21.03
CA PRO A 263 4.67 -10.80 20.34
C PRO A 263 5.07 -9.40 19.87
N ILE A 264 4.54 -9.02 18.71
CA ILE A 264 4.57 -7.66 18.17
C ILE A 264 3.12 -7.22 17.92
N PRO A 265 2.82 -5.92 17.77
CA PRO A 265 1.46 -5.46 17.48
C PRO A 265 0.91 -6.14 16.21
N PHE A 266 -0.26 -6.77 16.35
CA PHE A 266 -0.98 -7.47 15.28
C PHE A 266 -2.25 -6.69 14.94
N GLY A 267 -2.36 -6.25 13.70
CA GLY A 267 -3.46 -5.42 13.22
C GLY A 267 -4.12 -5.96 11.96
N THR A 268 -5.14 -5.23 11.51
CA THR A 268 -5.84 -5.53 10.27
C THR A 268 -6.08 -4.26 9.47
N MET A 269 -6.09 -4.42 8.15
CA MET A 269 -6.61 -3.39 7.27
C MET A 269 -8.13 -3.42 7.32
N VAL A 270 -8.76 -2.25 7.47
CA VAL A 270 -10.22 -2.06 7.35
C VAL A 270 -10.49 -1.45 5.99
N GLU A 271 -10.65 -2.32 5.01
CA GLU A 271 -10.77 -1.94 3.60
C GLU A 271 -11.93 -2.62 2.86
N THR A 272 -12.64 -3.53 3.53
CA THR A 272 -13.93 -4.03 3.05
C THR A 272 -15.07 -3.34 3.79
N PRO A 273 -16.21 -3.04 3.12
CA PRO A 273 -17.37 -2.48 3.80
C PRO A 273 -17.86 -3.36 4.95
N ARG A 274 -17.75 -4.69 4.83
CA ARG A 274 -18.17 -5.62 5.88
C ARG A 274 -17.26 -5.55 7.11
N ALA A 275 -15.94 -5.40 6.96
CA ALA A 275 -15.06 -5.19 8.12
C ALA A 275 -15.38 -3.88 8.85
N ALA A 276 -15.71 -2.81 8.11
CA ALA A 276 -16.13 -1.55 8.74
C ALA A 276 -17.45 -1.71 9.53
N LEU A 277 -18.41 -2.48 8.99
CA LEU A 277 -19.70 -2.77 9.64
C LEU A 277 -19.57 -3.70 10.86
N LEU A 278 -18.54 -4.54 10.90
CA LEU A 278 -18.28 -5.51 11.99
C LEU A 278 -17.10 -5.08 12.88
N ALA A 279 -16.76 -3.79 12.88
CA ALA A 279 -15.60 -3.28 13.58
C ALA A 279 -15.61 -3.58 15.09
N SER A 280 -16.80 -3.58 15.72
CA SER A 280 -16.97 -3.94 17.14
C SER A 280 -16.59 -5.39 17.46
N GLU A 281 -16.75 -6.32 16.51
CA GLU A 281 -16.37 -7.72 16.66
C GLU A 281 -14.88 -7.96 16.34
N ILE A 282 -14.33 -7.18 15.40
CA ILE A 282 -12.94 -7.32 14.97
C ILE A 282 -11.97 -6.65 15.96
N ALA A 283 -12.32 -5.48 16.49
CA ALA A 283 -11.42 -4.67 17.32
C ALA A 283 -10.85 -5.35 18.58
N PRO A 284 -11.58 -6.24 19.29
CA PRO A 284 -11.02 -6.99 20.42
C PRO A 284 -9.91 -7.98 20.03
N LEU A 285 -9.83 -8.36 18.76
CA LEU A 285 -8.88 -9.36 18.27
C LEU A 285 -7.53 -8.75 17.89
N VAL A 286 -7.46 -7.43 17.69
CA VAL A 286 -6.29 -6.73 17.12
C VAL A 286 -5.83 -5.56 17.99
N ASP A 287 -4.58 -5.16 17.79
CA ASP A 287 -3.96 -4.01 18.44
C ASP A 287 -4.22 -2.71 17.68
N PHE A 288 -4.43 -2.79 16.36
CA PHE A 288 -4.69 -1.62 15.53
C PHE A 288 -5.53 -1.90 14.27
N PHE A 289 -6.16 -0.83 13.78
CA PHE A 289 -6.75 -0.74 12.45
C PHE A 289 -5.94 0.20 11.55
N SER A 290 -5.81 -0.15 10.28
CA SER A 290 -5.41 0.78 9.23
C SER A 290 -6.48 0.83 8.16
N PHE A 291 -7.03 1.99 7.85
CA PHE A 291 -8.01 2.10 6.77
C PHE A 291 -7.31 2.10 5.42
N GLY A 292 -7.53 1.03 4.65
CA GLY A 292 -7.20 0.94 3.24
C GLY A 292 -8.29 1.65 2.42
N THR A 293 -8.27 2.98 2.45
CA THR A 293 -9.37 3.77 1.86
C THR A 293 -9.46 3.66 0.35
N ASN A 294 -8.40 3.23 -0.33
CA ASN A 294 -8.41 2.96 -1.75
C ASN A 294 -9.40 1.82 -2.08
N ASP A 295 -9.22 0.64 -1.49
CA ASP A 295 -10.12 -0.50 -1.68
C ASP A 295 -11.50 -0.30 -1.04
N LEU A 296 -11.57 0.39 0.10
CA LEU A 296 -12.86 0.74 0.71
C LEU A 296 -13.69 1.63 -0.21
N THR A 297 -13.06 2.56 -0.92
CA THR A 297 -13.73 3.42 -1.90
C THR A 297 -14.18 2.60 -3.11
N GLN A 298 -13.31 1.74 -3.66
CA GLN A 298 -13.66 0.85 -4.77
C GLN A 298 -14.92 0.03 -4.45
N MET A 299 -14.95 -0.63 -3.28
CA MET A 299 -16.08 -1.46 -2.88
C MET A 299 -17.33 -0.66 -2.50
N ALA A 300 -17.18 0.53 -1.91
CA ALA A 300 -18.32 1.36 -1.52
C ALA A 300 -19.00 2.02 -2.72
N PHE A 301 -18.22 2.44 -3.72
CA PHE A 301 -18.73 3.03 -4.96
C PHE A 301 -19.11 2.00 -6.03
N GLY A 302 -18.59 0.77 -5.93
CA GLY A 302 -18.71 -0.23 -7.00
C GLY A 302 -17.86 0.17 -8.22
N LEU A 303 -16.64 0.62 -7.96
CA LEU A 303 -15.74 1.23 -8.95
C LEU A 303 -14.42 0.47 -9.00
N SER A 304 -14.01 0.05 -10.21
CA SER A 304 -12.66 -0.44 -10.50
C SER A 304 -11.78 0.75 -10.85
N ARG A 305 -10.70 0.98 -10.10
CA ARG A 305 -9.76 2.09 -10.37
C ARG A 305 -9.11 1.99 -11.73
N ASP A 306 -8.81 0.77 -12.17
CA ASP A 306 -8.18 0.52 -13.46
C ASP A 306 -9.11 0.85 -14.63
N ASP A 307 -10.43 0.85 -14.40
CA ASP A 307 -11.45 1.15 -15.41
C ASP A 307 -12.11 2.52 -15.26
N ALA A 308 -11.96 3.17 -14.09
CA ALA A 308 -12.67 4.39 -13.75
C ALA A 308 -12.33 5.57 -14.67
N GLY A 309 -11.11 5.61 -15.21
CA GLY A 309 -10.68 6.65 -16.15
C GLY A 309 -11.60 6.81 -17.36
N LYS A 310 -12.36 5.76 -17.73
CA LYS A 310 -13.29 5.76 -18.88
C LYS A 310 -14.53 6.64 -18.68
N PHE A 311 -14.90 6.98 -17.43
CA PHE A 311 -16.13 7.74 -17.16
C PHE A 311 -16.00 8.77 -16.03
N LEU A 312 -15.08 8.55 -15.08
CA LEU A 312 -14.97 9.36 -13.88
C LEU A 312 -14.62 10.83 -14.17
N PRO A 313 -13.73 11.17 -15.13
CA PRO A 313 -13.49 12.55 -15.51
C PRO A 313 -14.77 13.28 -15.97
N GLN A 314 -15.57 12.63 -16.82
CA GLN A 314 -16.85 13.18 -17.32
C GLN A 314 -17.86 13.36 -16.19
N TYR A 315 -17.93 12.42 -15.23
CA TYR A 315 -18.81 12.56 -14.06
C TYR A 315 -18.46 13.78 -13.20
N VAL A 316 -17.18 14.10 -13.07
CA VAL A 316 -16.72 15.29 -12.32
C VAL A 316 -17.00 16.56 -13.12
N GLU A 317 -16.73 16.56 -14.43
CA GLU A 317 -16.99 17.70 -15.32
C GLU A 317 -18.49 18.07 -15.37
N GLU A 318 -19.37 17.07 -15.46
CA GLU A 318 -20.82 17.26 -15.46
C GLU A 318 -21.39 17.55 -14.06
N GLY A 319 -20.57 17.52 -13.01
CA GLY A 319 -20.97 17.78 -11.64
C GLY A 319 -21.83 16.68 -11.00
N LEU A 320 -21.86 15.48 -11.58
CA LEU A 320 -22.46 14.29 -10.97
C LEU A 320 -21.72 13.93 -9.68
N PHE A 321 -20.39 14.02 -9.71
CA PHE A 321 -19.55 13.97 -8.52
C PHE A 321 -18.84 15.31 -8.30
N PRO A 322 -18.72 15.77 -7.04
CA PRO A 322 -18.05 17.03 -6.74
C PRO A 322 -16.52 16.97 -6.83
N PHE A 323 -15.94 15.77 -6.91
CA PHE A 323 -14.50 15.49 -7.01
C PHE A 323 -14.29 14.01 -7.35
N ASP A 324 -13.07 13.66 -7.76
CA ASP A 324 -12.64 12.27 -7.94
C ASP A 324 -12.50 11.56 -6.57
N PRO A 325 -13.33 10.54 -6.26
CA PRO A 325 -13.30 9.83 -4.99
C PRO A 325 -12.06 8.95 -4.79
N THR A 326 -11.25 8.71 -5.83
CA THR A 326 -9.98 7.98 -5.76
C THR A 326 -8.81 8.87 -5.31
N GLU A 327 -8.95 10.19 -5.47
CA GLU A 327 -7.96 11.18 -5.04
C GLU A 327 -8.30 11.80 -3.69
N ARG A 328 -9.60 12.10 -3.47
CA ARG A 328 -10.12 12.70 -2.25
C ARG A 328 -11.16 11.81 -1.60
N LEU A 329 -11.03 11.63 -0.30
CA LEU A 329 -11.93 10.79 0.50
C LEU A 329 -13.37 11.33 0.47
N ASP A 330 -14.32 10.48 0.08
CA ASP A 330 -15.74 10.76 0.18
C ASP A 330 -16.21 10.75 1.64
N GLU A 331 -16.45 11.94 2.20
CA GLU A 331 -16.85 12.10 3.59
C GLU A 331 -18.27 11.57 3.90
N LYS A 332 -19.15 11.43 2.89
CA LYS A 332 -20.58 11.10 3.05
C LYS A 332 -20.84 9.61 3.04
N GLY A 333 -20.20 8.87 2.14
CA GLY A 333 -20.29 7.41 2.03
C GLY A 333 -19.13 6.73 2.74
N VAL A 334 -17.93 6.79 2.16
CA VAL A 334 -16.74 6.09 2.69
C VAL A 334 -16.37 6.61 4.10
N GLY A 335 -16.43 7.92 4.30
CA GLY A 335 -16.20 8.57 5.59
C GLY A 335 -17.24 8.20 6.64
N ARG A 336 -18.46 7.78 6.25
CA ARG A 336 -19.45 7.24 7.19
C ARG A 336 -19.07 5.83 7.65
N LEU A 337 -18.59 4.97 6.75
CA LEU A 337 -18.05 3.64 7.10
C LEU A 337 -16.84 3.79 8.05
N LEU A 338 -15.93 4.72 7.74
CA LEU A 338 -14.77 5.01 8.58
C LEU A 338 -15.20 5.48 9.98
N ARG A 339 -16.08 6.48 10.09
CA ARG A 339 -16.57 6.97 11.41
C ARG A 339 -17.22 5.86 12.23
N LEU A 340 -18.07 5.03 11.60
CA LEU A 340 -18.73 3.90 12.27
C LEU A 340 -17.67 2.93 12.82
N ALA A 341 -16.74 2.52 11.99
CA ALA A 341 -15.70 1.56 12.36
C ALA A 341 -14.78 2.08 13.48
N VAL A 342 -14.40 3.36 13.44
CA VAL A 342 -13.64 4.02 14.51
C VAL A 342 -14.42 4.00 15.82
N GLN A 343 -15.68 4.43 15.80
CA GLN A 343 -16.51 4.55 17.00
C GLN A 343 -16.79 3.19 17.65
N GLU A 344 -17.22 2.22 16.84
CA GLU A 344 -17.50 0.87 17.31
C GLU A 344 -16.24 0.14 17.75
N GLY A 345 -15.16 0.26 16.98
CA GLY A 345 -13.87 -0.35 17.29
C GLY A 345 -13.27 0.18 18.59
N LYS A 346 -13.21 1.50 18.78
CA LYS A 346 -12.71 2.10 20.02
C LYS A 346 -13.62 1.83 21.23
N ARG A 347 -14.94 1.66 21.02
CA ARG A 347 -15.86 1.22 22.10
C ARG A 347 -15.57 -0.22 22.53
N ALA A 348 -15.31 -1.11 21.58
CA ALA A 348 -15.03 -2.52 21.87
C ALA A 348 -13.60 -2.74 22.40
N ASN A 349 -12.63 -1.93 21.95
CA ASN A 349 -11.25 -1.92 22.41
C ASN A 349 -10.76 -0.48 22.62
N PRO A 350 -10.82 0.07 23.85
CA PRO A 350 -10.42 1.45 24.13
C PRO A 350 -8.93 1.76 23.89
N ARG A 351 -8.08 0.74 23.72
CA ARG A 351 -6.65 0.89 23.41
C ARG A 351 -6.34 0.75 21.92
N LEU A 352 -7.37 0.53 21.09
CA LEU A 352 -7.22 0.34 19.65
C LEU A 352 -6.59 1.59 19.02
N LYS A 353 -5.42 1.40 18.43
CA LYS A 353 -4.79 2.40 17.56
C LYS A 353 -5.42 2.36 16.18
N VAL A 354 -5.70 3.50 15.59
CA VAL A 354 -6.39 3.62 14.32
C VAL A 354 -5.66 4.60 13.43
N GLY A 355 -5.31 4.17 12.21
CA GLY A 355 -4.76 5.04 11.20
C GLY A 355 -5.37 4.84 9.83
N LEU A 356 -4.87 5.59 8.86
CA LEU A 356 -5.27 5.53 7.46
C LEU A 356 -4.02 5.44 6.58
N CYS A 357 -4.09 4.62 5.54
CA CYS A 357 -3.07 4.51 4.51
C CYS A 357 -3.70 4.60 3.12
N GLY A 358 -2.84 4.77 2.10
CA GLY A 358 -3.27 5.03 0.71
C GLY A 358 -3.12 6.48 0.29
N GLU A 359 -3.74 6.84 -0.84
CA GLU A 359 -3.57 8.17 -1.46
C GLU A 359 -4.26 9.27 -0.66
N HIS A 360 -5.42 8.98 -0.09
CA HIS A 360 -6.16 9.92 0.75
C HIS A 360 -5.34 10.41 1.96
N GLY A 361 -4.38 9.60 2.44
CA GLY A 361 -3.57 9.93 3.61
C GLY A 361 -2.62 11.10 3.42
N GLY A 362 -2.40 11.52 2.17
CA GLY A 362 -1.62 12.71 1.83
C GLY A 362 -2.43 13.79 1.12
N GLU A 363 -3.77 13.72 1.06
CA GLU A 363 -4.62 14.74 0.44
C GLU A 363 -5.14 15.67 1.54
N ALA A 364 -4.96 16.98 1.39
CA ALA A 364 -5.10 17.93 2.49
C ALA A 364 -6.52 17.95 3.10
N ARG A 365 -7.57 17.83 2.28
CA ARG A 365 -8.96 17.81 2.78
C ARG A 365 -9.30 16.50 3.48
N SER A 366 -8.81 15.39 2.95
CA SER A 366 -8.96 14.05 3.53
C SER A 366 -8.24 13.95 4.87
N VAL A 367 -7.00 14.46 4.95
CA VAL A 367 -6.22 14.57 6.20
C VAL A 367 -6.97 15.42 7.22
N ALA A 368 -7.49 16.58 6.80
CA ALA A 368 -8.26 17.44 7.69
C ALA A 368 -9.55 16.78 8.20
N PHE A 369 -10.21 15.98 7.36
CA PHE A 369 -11.40 15.23 7.74
C PHE A 369 -11.12 14.14 8.80
N VAL A 370 -9.96 13.48 8.72
CA VAL A 370 -9.63 12.38 9.64
C VAL A 370 -8.83 12.80 10.88
N ALA A 371 -8.43 14.07 10.97
CA ALA A 371 -7.52 14.56 12.01
C ALA A 371 -8.03 14.44 13.45
N ASP A 372 -9.36 14.45 13.64
CA ASP A 372 -10.02 14.26 14.93
C ASP A 372 -10.57 12.83 15.13
N LEU A 373 -10.53 12.00 14.07
CA LEU A 373 -11.04 10.62 14.08
C LEU A 373 -9.94 9.59 14.33
N LEU A 374 -8.74 9.83 13.82
CA LEU A 374 -7.65 8.86 13.76
C LEU A 374 -6.45 9.28 14.62
N ASP A 375 -5.61 8.31 14.96
CA ASP A 375 -4.37 8.54 15.70
C ASP A 375 -3.22 8.91 14.76
N TYR A 376 -3.26 8.44 13.51
CA TYR A 376 -2.30 8.84 12.46
C TYR A 376 -2.86 8.72 11.04
N THR A 377 -2.23 9.43 10.10
CA THR A 377 -2.37 9.22 8.64
C THR A 377 -1.03 8.79 8.04
N SER A 378 -1.05 8.09 6.92
CA SER A 378 0.12 7.57 6.24
C SER A 378 0.09 7.86 4.74
N ALA A 379 1.13 8.54 4.25
CA ALA A 379 1.20 9.04 2.87
C ALA A 379 2.51 8.61 2.19
N SER A 380 2.61 8.68 0.85
CA SER A 380 3.90 8.47 0.17
C SER A 380 4.95 9.48 0.67
N PRO A 381 6.27 9.19 0.58
CA PRO A 381 7.30 9.99 1.24
C PRO A 381 7.20 11.49 0.95
N PHE A 382 7.03 11.89 -0.32
CA PHE A 382 6.90 13.29 -0.70
C PHE A 382 5.61 13.97 -0.18
N ARG A 383 4.54 13.19 0.04
CA ARG A 383 3.27 13.69 0.57
C ARG A 383 3.26 13.79 2.10
N VAL A 384 4.29 13.30 2.80
CA VAL A 384 4.46 13.49 4.25
C VAL A 384 4.44 14.98 4.62
N LEU A 385 5.12 15.82 3.85
CA LEU A 385 5.16 17.27 4.08
C LEU A 385 3.77 17.91 3.96
N THR A 386 3.00 17.50 2.95
CA THR A 386 1.62 17.96 2.75
C THR A 386 0.71 17.50 3.89
N ALA A 387 0.81 16.22 4.28
CA ALA A 387 0.03 15.66 5.38
C ALA A 387 0.33 16.34 6.71
N ARG A 388 1.61 16.64 7.01
CA ARG A 388 2.02 17.37 8.22
C ARG A 388 1.40 18.76 8.28
N LEU A 389 1.49 19.52 7.19
CA LEU A 389 0.89 20.86 7.12
C LEU A 389 -0.63 20.81 7.24
N ALA A 390 -1.29 19.89 6.52
CA ALA A 390 -2.74 19.74 6.58
C ALA A 390 -3.24 19.33 7.99
N ALA A 391 -2.54 18.42 8.65
CA ALA A 391 -2.85 17.98 10.01
C ALA A 391 -2.70 19.13 11.03
N ALA A 392 -1.65 19.94 10.91
CA ALA A 392 -1.47 21.14 11.73
C ALA A 392 -2.56 22.19 11.50
N GLN A 393 -2.94 22.43 10.24
CA GLN A 393 -4.04 23.34 9.90
C GLN A 393 -5.38 22.87 10.48
N ALA A 394 -5.63 21.56 10.48
CA ALA A 394 -6.81 20.97 11.11
C ALA A 394 -6.81 21.20 12.63
N GLY A 395 -5.68 20.95 13.30
CA GLY A 395 -5.53 21.20 14.74
C GLY A 395 -5.72 22.67 15.12
N LEU A 396 -5.16 23.60 14.34
CA LEU A 396 -5.39 25.05 14.52
C LEU A 396 -6.87 25.45 14.45
N ARG A 397 -7.62 24.87 13.50
CA ARG A 397 -9.06 25.12 13.37
C ARG A 397 -9.80 24.60 14.60
N ALA A 398 -9.48 23.39 15.07
CA ALA A 398 -10.10 22.80 16.25
C ALA A 398 -9.85 23.64 17.53
N SER A 399 -8.62 24.12 17.75
CA SER A 399 -8.30 24.96 18.92
C SER A 399 -9.03 26.31 18.92
N ARG A 400 -9.28 26.90 17.75
CA ARG A 400 -10.05 28.15 17.63
C ARG A 400 -11.51 27.98 18.04
N TYR A 401 -12.12 26.84 17.76
CA TYR A 401 -13.50 26.55 18.15
C TYR A 401 -13.63 26.14 19.63
N ALA A 402 -12.58 25.61 20.26
CA ALA A 402 -12.57 25.29 21.69
C ALA A 402 -12.37 26.52 22.59
N GLY A 403 -11.91 27.65 22.03
CA GLY A 403 -11.69 28.91 22.74
C GLY A 403 -12.85 29.91 22.67
N THR A 404 -13.97 29.53 22.06
CA THR A 404 -15.27 30.24 22.05
C THR A 404 -16.28 29.43 22.81
#